data_AF-A0A4U8SBJ0-F1
#
_entry.id   AF-A0A4U8SBJ0-F1
#
_cell.length_a   1.000
_cell.length_b   1.000
_cell.length_c   1.000
_cell.angle_alpha   90.00
_cell.angle_beta   90.00
_cell.angle_gamma   90.00
#
_symmetry.space_group_name_H-M   'P 1'
#
loop_
_entity.id
_entity.type
_entity.pdbx_description
1 polymer ?
#
loop_
_entity_poly.entity_id
_entity_poly.type
_entity_poly.pdbx_seq_one_letter_code
_entity_poly.pdbx_strand_id
1 'polypeptide(L)'
;MQTKLNSNTTKRISFYTAIIVFIAYLIITNTMRIIDNKKADNLINNAKAELAPLSQWYKEDSTKELESIQNLTKESFDALNVNALIYQNLQDIKKMIDNAGILKDFIFSYSNGDENGAWEIFANAIKAVEVKDYIIIDLLDKERALYPNQTYYILHDKERVKYLDDFQSFLETYIANNVPDFSKQEKASLHEVAFYYAVNANYYSLGLFHTLADIEEHTCDIDRVVVRKTLSRYELLQRTIKSYLSIFNKKIATSSFNEEQKKILTTTLKVELNNLDKMLDELEVTSISDIKSRFKECQ
;
A
#
# COMPACT_ATOMS: atom_id res chain seq x y z
N MET A 1 -11.48 35.63 -66.66
CA MET A 1 -12.74 34.85 -66.74
C MET A 1 -13.00 34.27 -65.35
N GLN A 2 -13.82 34.94 -64.53
CA GLN A 2 -14.14 34.51 -63.17
C GLN A 2 -15.27 33.49 -63.25
N THR A 3 -14.99 32.23 -62.94
CA THR A 3 -16.00 31.19 -62.76
C THR A 3 -16.77 31.47 -61.47
N LYS A 4 -17.95 32.09 -61.58
CA LYS A 4 -18.93 32.16 -60.50
C LYS A 4 -19.41 30.72 -60.21
N LEU A 5 -18.82 30.10 -59.20
CA LEU A 5 -19.37 28.88 -58.60
C LEU A 5 -20.79 29.17 -58.10
N ASN A 6 -21.75 28.44 -58.64
CA ASN A 6 -23.17 28.56 -58.29
C ASN A 6 -23.35 28.31 -56.78
N SER A 7 -24.10 29.18 -56.10
CA SER A 7 -24.33 29.18 -54.64
C SER A 7 -24.75 27.80 -54.10
N ASN A 8 -25.54 27.05 -54.87
CA ASN A 8 -25.95 25.69 -54.52
C ASN A 8 -24.83 24.65 -54.61
N THR A 9 -23.88 24.82 -55.54
CA THR A 9 -22.73 23.91 -55.72
C THR A 9 -21.71 24.13 -54.61
N THR A 10 -21.45 25.38 -54.23
CA THR A 10 -20.56 25.72 -53.10
C THR A 10 -21.12 25.21 -51.76
N LYS A 11 -22.44 25.31 -51.54
CA LYS A 11 -23.11 24.76 -50.35
C LYS A 11 -23.04 23.23 -50.28
N ARG A 12 -23.19 22.54 -51.42
CA ARG A 12 -23.03 21.08 -51.49
C ARG A 12 -21.59 20.63 -51.22
N ILE A 13 -20.60 21.30 -51.82
CA ILE A 13 -19.18 21.02 -51.57
C ILE A 13 -18.85 21.23 -50.08
N SER A 14 -19.30 22.35 -49.50
CA SER A 14 -19.15 22.64 -48.07
C SER A 14 -19.76 21.57 -47.16
N PHE A 15 -20.95 21.06 -47.50
CA PHE A 15 -21.62 20.00 -46.74
C PHE A 15 -20.86 18.67 -46.80
N TYR A 16 -20.40 18.25 -47.98
CA TYR A 16 -19.58 17.03 -48.12
C TYR A 16 -18.22 17.16 -47.44
N THR A 17 -17.57 18.33 -47.51
CA THR A 17 -16.32 18.58 -46.77
C THR A 17 -16.53 18.52 -45.26
N ALA A 18 -17.63 19.06 -44.73
CA ALA A 18 -17.96 18.98 -43.30
C ALA A 18 -18.20 17.54 -42.83
N ILE A 19 -18.87 16.71 -43.64
CA ILE A 19 -19.07 15.28 -43.37
C ILE A 19 -17.74 14.53 -43.33
N ILE A 20 -16.84 14.79 -44.29
CA ILE A 20 -15.53 14.13 -44.34
C ILE A 20 -14.69 14.49 -43.11
N VAL A 21 -14.69 15.77 -42.70
CA VAL A 21 -13.98 16.22 -41.48
C VAL A 21 -14.57 15.58 -40.22
N PHE A 22 -15.90 15.47 -40.13
CA PHE A 22 -16.57 14.83 -39.00
C PHE A 22 -16.25 13.33 -38.91
N ILE A 23 -16.27 12.61 -40.04
CA ILE A 23 -15.89 11.19 -40.09
C ILE A 23 -14.41 11.02 -39.72
N ALA A 24 -13.52 11.88 -40.23
CA ALA A 24 -12.11 11.85 -39.85
C ALA A 24 -11.90 12.09 -38.35
N TYR A 25 -12.62 13.03 -37.74
CA TYR A 25 -12.61 13.26 -36.30
C TYR A 25 -13.09 12.02 -35.50
N LEU A 26 -14.17 11.37 -35.94
CA LEU A 26 -14.67 10.13 -35.32
C LEU A 26 -13.67 8.96 -35.44
N ILE A 27 -12.96 8.85 -36.56
CA ILE A 27 -11.92 7.84 -36.75
C ILE A 27 -10.72 8.15 -35.84
N ILE A 28 -10.26 9.40 -35.77
CA ILE A 28 -9.13 9.80 -34.92
C ILE A 28 -9.45 9.56 -33.44
N THR A 29 -10.62 10.00 -32.97
CA THR A 29 -11.05 9.81 -31.57
C THR A 29 -11.20 8.34 -31.22
N ASN A 30 -11.78 7.52 -32.09
CA ASN A 30 -11.83 6.07 -31.87
C ASN A 30 -10.44 5.42 -31.90
N THR A 31 -9.55 5.87 -32.79
CA THR A 31 -8.19 5.32 -32.88
C THR A 31 -7.37 5.69 -31.64
N MET A 32 -7.48 6.93 -31.16
CA MET A 32 -6.86 7.36 -29.90
C MET A 32 -7.43 6.55 -28.73
N ARG A 33 -8.75 6.37 -28.66
CA ARG A 33 -9.39 5.51 -27.64
C ARG A 33 -8.88 4.06 -27.70
N ILE A 34 -8.70 3.49 -28.88
CA ILE A 34 -8.15 2.14 -29.05
C ILE A 34 -6.68 2.06 -28.62
N ILE A 35 -5.88 3.09 -28.94
CA ILE A 35 -4.46 3.16 -28.53
C ILE A 35 -4.36 3.29 -27.01
N ASP A 36 -5.19 4.14 -26.40
CA ASP A 36 -5.22 4.34 -24.96
C ASP A 36 -5.70 3.09 -24.23
N ASN A 37 -6.72 2.39 -24.77
CA ASN A 37 -7.15 1.09 -24.25
C ASN A 37 -6.04 0.03 -24.36
N LYS A 38 -5.33 -0.06 -25.49
CA LYS A 38 -4.20 -1.01 -25.64
C LYS A 38 -3.07 -0.72 -24.67
N LYS A 39 -2.78 0.56 -24.40
CA LYS A 39 -1.78 0.96 -23.39
C LYS A 39 -2.23 0.58 -21.99
N ALA A 40 -3.50 0.85 -21.65
CA ALA A 40 -4.09 0.44 -20.38
C ALA A 40 -4.06 -1.08 -20.20
N ASP A 41 -4.46 -1.84 -21.23
CA ASP A 41 -4.46 -3.31 -21.21
C ASP A 41 -3.04 -3.86 -21.00
N ASN A 42 -2.03 -3.27 -21.65
CA ASN A 42 -0.63 -3.66 -21.44
C ASN A 42 -0.16 -3.35 -20.01
N LEU A 43 -0.51 -2.18 -19.46
CA LEU A 43 -0.17 -1.83 -18.07
C LEU A 43 -0.82 -2.80 -17.08
N ILE A 44 -2.10 -3.13 -17.27
CA ILE A 44 -2.84 -4.07 -16.43
C ILE A 44 -2.22 -5.47 -16.52
N ASN A 45 -1.97 -5.97 -17.73
CA ASN A 45 -1.41 -7.31 -17.93
C ASN A 45 0.01 -7.43 -17.35
N ASN A 46 0.83 -6.38 -17.49
CA ASN A 46 2.15 -6.34 -16.87
C ASN A 46 2.03 -6.32 -15.34
N ALA A 47 1.18 -5.46 -14.78
CA ALA A 47 0.98 -5.41 -13.33
C ALA A 47 0.48 -6.74 -12.76
N LYS A 48 -0.44 -7.41 -13.47
CA LYS A 48 -0.88 -8.76 -13.11
C LYS A 48 0.25 -9.79 -13.18
N ALA A 49 1.05 -9.77 -14.24
CA ALA A 49 2.18 -10.69 -14.41
C ALA A 49 3.24 -10.51 -13.30
N GLU A 50 3.51 -9.26 -12.92
CA GLU A 50 4.43 -8.93 -11.84
C GLU A 50 3.92 -9.35 -10.46
N LEU A 51 2.59 -9.30 -10.24
CA LEU A 51 1.93 -9.71 -9.00
C LEU A 51 1.61 -11.21 -8.92
N ALA A 52 1.53 -11.92 -10.05
CA ALA A 52 1.09 -13.31 -10.07
C ALA A 52 1.96 -14.24 -9.19
N PRO A 53 3.31 -14.20 -9.23
CA PRO A 53 4.14 -15.05 -8.37
C PRO A 53 3.91 -14.76 -6.89
N LEU A 54 3.76 -13.47 -6.54
CA LEU A 54 3.55 -13.02 -5.17
C LEU A 54 2.15 -13.39 -4.65
N SER A 55 1.15 -13.32 -5.52
CA SER A 55 -0.21 -13.79 -5.22
C SER A 55 -0.26 -15.31 -5.07
N GLN A 56 0.54 -16.06 -5.82
CA GLN A 56 0.62 -17.51 -5.68
C GLN A 56 1.29 -17.89 -4.37
N TRP A 57 2.43 -17.27 -4.05
CA TRP A 57 3.12 -17.42 -2.77
C TRP A 57 2.18 -17.17 -1.58
N TYR A 58 1.40 -16.09 -1.62
CA TYR A 58 0.41 -15.79 -0.58
C TYR A 58 -0.63 -16.90 -0.38
N LYS A 59 -1.03 -17.60 -1.44
CA LYS A 59 -2.01 -18.68 -1.35
C LYS A 59 -1.43 -19.99 -0.86
N GLU A 60 -0.20 -20.30 -1.27
CA GLU A 60 0.34 -21.66 -1.17
C GLU A 60 1.35 -21.82 -0.01
N ASP A 61 2.10 -20.76 0.28
CA ASP A 61 3.34 -20.84 1.06
C ASP A 61 3.40 -19.86 2.24
N SER A 62 2.72 -18.72 2.18
CA SER A 62 2.95 -17.63 3.15
C SER A 62 2.68 -18.03 4.61
N THR A 63 1.66 -18.85 4.87
CA THR A 63 1.40 -19.36 6.24
C THR A 63 2.52 -20.27 6.72
N LYS A 64 3.00 -21.18 5.87
CA LYS A 64 4.10 -22.10 6.23
C LYS A 64 5.40 -21.35 6.46
N GLU A 65 5.68 -20.34 5.62
CA GLU A 65 6.86 -19.50 5.78
C GLU A 65 6.79 -18.72 7.10
N LEU A 66 5.67 -18.06 7.39
CA LEU A 66 5.49 -17.33 8.65
C LEU A 66 5.65 -18.26 9.87
N GLU A 67 4.99 -19.42 9.86
CA GLU A 67 5.14 -20.43 10.91
C GLU A 67 6.59 -20.92 11.04
N SER A 68 7.33 -21.05 9.94
CA SER A 68 8.73 -21.47 9.97
C SER A 68 9.62 -20.44 10.67
N ILE A 69 9.40 -19.14 10.42
CA ILE A 69 10.11 -18.04 11.08
C ILE A 69 9.79 -18.01 12.59
N GLN A 70 8.51 -18.15 12.94
CA GLN A 70 8.05 -18.18 14.33
C GLN A 70 8.61 -19.36 15.13
N ASN A 71 9.05 -20.42 14.47
CA ASN A 71 9.59 -21.63 15.10
C ASN A 71 11.12 -21.79 14.94
N LEU A 72 11.83 -20.76 14.48
CA LEU A 72 13.30 -20.81 14.37
C LEU A 72 13.95 -21.12 15.72
N THR A 73 14.83 -22.11 15.72
CA THR A 73 15.81 -22.35 16.77
C THR A 73 17.02 -21.46 16.56
N LYS A 74 17.86 -21.32 17.59
CA LYS A 74 19.13 -20.59 17.49
C LYS A 74 19.99 -21.09 16.31
N GLU A 75 20.18 -22.40 16.20
CA GLU A 75 20.98 -23.00 15.12
C GLU A 75 20.41 -22.68 13.73
N SER A 76 19.10 -22.81 13.55
CA SER A 76 18.47 -22.47 12.27
C SER A 76 18.53 -20.98 11.98
N PHE A 77 18.40 -20.13 12.99
CA PHE A 77 18.48 -18.68 12.86
C PHE A 77 19.89 -18.24 12.43
N ASP A 78 20.93 -18.81 13.05
CA ASP A 78 22.34 -18.49 12.77
C ASP A 78 22.76 -18.90 11.35
N ALA A 79 22.03 -19.84 10.74
CA ALA A 79 22.21 -20.23 9.35
C ALA A 79 21.50 -19.30 8.34
N LEU A 80 20.58 -18.43 8.80
CA LEU A 80 19.87 -17.50 7.92
C LEU A 80 20.70 -16.25 7.64
N ASN A 81 20.55 -15.73 6.42
CA ASN A 81 20.93 -14.36 6.13
C ASN A 81 19.71 -13.45 6.35
N VAL A 82 19.52 -13.02 7.61
CA VAL A 82 18.39 -12.18 8.03
C VAL A 82 18.32 -10.89 7.21
N ASN A 83 19.45 -10.22 6.98
CA ASN A 83 19.50 -8.96 6.22
C ASN A 83 18.98 -9.13 4.79
N ALA A 84 19.39 -10.22 4.12
CA ALA A 84 18.92 -10.53 2.78
C ALA A 84 17.40 -10.82 2.74
N LEU A 85 16.88 -11.53 3.75
CA LEU A 85 15.44 -11.82 3.85
C LEU A 85 14.62 -10.55 4.08
N ILE A 86 15.08 -9.67 4.98
CA ILE A 86 14.45 -8.37 5.22
C ILE A 86 14.47 -7.53 3.94
N TYR A 87 15.62 -7.42 3.30
CA TYR A 87 15.76 -6.67 2.04
C TYR A 87 14.80 -7.19 0.97
N GLN A 88 14.75 -8.51 0.75
CA GLN A 88 13.89 -9.11 -0.27
C GLN A 88 12.41 -8.86 0.03
N ASN A 89 11.96 -9.02 1.29
CA ASN A 89 10.58 -8.75 1.65
C ASN A 89 10.21 -7.28 1.44
N LEU A 90 11.10 -6.34 1.78
CA LEU A 90 10.89 -4.91 1.47
C LEU A 90 10.80 -4.64 -0.04
N GLN A 91 11.63 -5.29 -0.87
CA GLN A 91 11.53 -5.14 -2.34
C GLN A 91 10.22 -5.71 -2.89
N ASP A 92 9.78 -6.86 -2.38
CA ASP A 92 8.52 -7.47 -2.78
C ASP A 92 7.34 -6.57 -2.40
N ILE A 93 7.35 -5.97 -1.20
CA ILE A 93 6.31 -5.03 -0.78
C ILE A 93 6.27 -3.79 -1.68
N LYS A 94 7.43 -3.20 -2.03
CA LYS A 94 7.49 -2.07 -2.98
C LYS A 94 6.83 -2.44 -4.30
N LYS A 95 7.20 -3.60 -4.85
CA LYS A 95 6.65 -4.13 -6.09
C LYS A 95 5.15 -4.38 -5.99
N MET A 96 4.67 -4.90 -4.85
CA MET A 96 3.24 -5.10 -4.61
C MET A 96 2.48 -3.78 -4.60
N ILE A 97 2.98 -2.78 -3.87
CA ILE A 97 2.35 -1.46 -3.77
C ILE A 97 2.28 -0.76 -5.14
N ASP A 98 3.37 -0.76 -5.90
CA ASP A 98 3.39 -0.12 -7.22
C ASP A 98 2.40 -0.78 -8.18
N ASN A 99 2.42 -2.12 -8.29
CA ASN A 99 1.57 -2.83 -9.23
C ASN A 99 0.10 -2.89 -8.78
N ALA A 100 -0.17 -3.02 -7.48
CA ALA A 100 -1.54 -2.95 -6.96
C ALA A 100 -2.11 -1.53 -7.10
N GLY A 101 -1.26 -0.50 -7.02
CA GLY A 101 -1.63 0.88 -7.34
C GLY A 101 -2.10 1.06 -8.78
N ILE A 102 -1.41 0.43 -9.73
CA ILE A 102 -1.86 0.38 -11.13
C ILE A 102 -3.22 -0.32 -11.19
N LEU A 103 -3.34 -1.55 -10.65
CA LEU A 103 -4.59 -2.31 -10.74
C LEU A 103 -5.78 -1.57 -10.10
N LYS A 104 -5.58 -0.91 -8.96
CA LYS A 104 -6.59 -0.10 -8.26
C LYS A 104 -7.34 0.83 -9.22
N ASP A 105 -6.63 1.49 -10.14
CA ASP A 105 -7.23 2.47 -11.04
C ASP A 105 -8.08 1.82 -12.16
N PHE A 106 -7.97 0.51 -12.37
CA PHE A 106 -8.61 -0.22 -13.48
C PHE A 106 -9.61 -1.31 -13.06
N ILE A 107 -9.70 -1.67 -11.78
CA ILE A 107 -10.57 -2.76 -11.29
C ILE A 107 -12.06 -2.52 -11.60
N PHE A 108 -12.51 -1.26 -11.71
CA PHE A 108 -13.93 -0.93 -12.02
C PHE A 108 -14.14 -0.01 -13.23
N SER A 109 -13.07 0.42 -13.92
CA SER A 109 -13.21 1.26 -15.13
C SER A 109 -13.69 0.46 -16.34
N TYR A 110 -13.53 -0.87 -16.33
CA TYR A 110 -14.11 -1.77 -17.32
C TYR A 110 -15.49 -2.23 -16.84
N SER A 111 -16.52 -1.85 -17.60
CA SER A 111 -17.94 -1.85 -17.25
C SER A 111 -18.60 -3.19 -16.93
N ASN A 112 -17.85 -4.29 -16.80
CA ASN A 112 -18.40 -5.66 -16.79
C ASN A 112 -17.83 -6.54 -15.66
N GLY A 113 -17.72 -6.04 -14.43
CA GLY A 113 -17.20 -6.85 -13.32
C GLY A 113 -15.75 -7.31 -13.57
N ASP A 114 -15.24 -8.18 -12.71
CA ASP A 114 -13.87 -8.70 -12.74
C ASP A 114 -13.58 -9.63 -13.94
N GLU A 115 -14.01 -9.26 -15.16
CA GLU A 115 -13.79 -10.03 -16.41
C GLU A 115 -12.29 -10.30 -16.67
N ASN A 116 -11.40 -9.50 -16.10
CA ASN A 116 -9.96 -9.65 -16.24
C ASN A 116 -9.27 -10.33 -15.03
N GLY A 117 -9.99 -10.73 -13.99
CA GLY A 117 -9.41 -11.37 -12.79
C GLY A 117 -8.39 -10.48 -12.03
N ALA A 118 -8.43 -9.17 -12.23
CA ALA A 118 -7.52 -8.23 -11.59
C ALA A 118 -7.84 -8.04 -10.11
N TRP A 119 -9.11 -8.22 -9.71
CA TRP A 119 -9.53 -8.06 -8.33
C TRP A 119 -8.87 -9.08 -7.41
N GLU A 120 -8.87 -10.36 -7.79
CA GLU A 120 -8.27 -11.43 -6.99
C GLU A 120 -6.77 -11.21 -6.80
N ILE A 121 -6.06 -10.87 -7.87
CA ILE A 121 -4.62 -10.59 -7.83
C ILE A 121 -4.33 -9.38 -6.94
N PHE A 122 -5.11 -8.31 -7.08
CA PHE A 122 -5.01 -7.12 -6.23
C PHE A 122 -5.25 -7.45 -4.75
N ALA A 123 -6.34 -8.17 -4.43
CA ALA A 123 -6.69 -8.50 -3.07
C ALA A 123 -5.63 -9.38 -2.39
N ASN A 124 -5.09 -10.37 -3.12
CA ASN A 124 -3.99 -11.19 -2.63
C ASN A 124 -2.71 -10.38 -2.44
N ALA A 125 -2.39 -9.46 -3.36
CA ALA A 125 -1.22 -8.61 -3.23
C ALA A 125 -1.28 -7.75 -1.96
N ILE A 126 -2.44 -7.16 -1.65
CA ILE A 126 -2.62 -6.34 -0.44
C ILE A 126 -2.46 -7.18 0.84
N LYS A 127 -3.00 -8.39 0.86
CA LYS A 127 -2.80 -9.30 2.01
C LYS A 127 -1.36 -9.83 2.11
N ALA A 128 -0.72 -10.06 0.97
CA ALA A 128 0.66 -10.51 0.91
C ALA A 128 1.62 -9.46 1.48
N VAL A 129 1.35 -8.17 1.28
CA VAL A 129 2.10 -7.08 1.94
C VAL A 129 2.10 -7.26 3.46
N GLU A 130 0.92 -7.46 4.06
CA GLU A 130 0.79 -7.64 5.50
C GLU A 130 1.57 -8.85 6.02
N VAL A 131 1.50 -9.99 5.31
CA VAL A 131 2.26 -11.19 5.72
C VAL A 131 3.76 -10.96 5.62
N LYS A 132 4.23 -10.24 4.61
CA LYS A 132 5.65 -9.88 4.49
C LYS A 132 6.11 -8.94 5.59
N ASP A 133 5.26 -7.99 6.01
CA ASP A 133 5.53 -7.15 7.17
C ASP A 133 5.70 -8.00 8.43
N TYR A 134 4.81 -8.98 8.67
CA TYR A 134 4.93 -9.89 9.81
C TYR A 134 6.18 -10.76 9.75
N ILE A 135 6.59 -11.25 8.57
CA ILE A 135 7.85 -11.98 8.43
C ILE A 135 9.04 -11.13 8.88
N ILE A 136 9.09 -9.86 8.49
CA ILE A 136 10.17 -8.95 8.90
C ILE A 136 10.12 -8.74 10.41
N ILE A 137 8.95 -8.45 10.98
CA ILE A 137 8.79 -8.24 12.43
C ILE A 137 9.21 -9.48 13.22
N ASP A 138 8.73 -10.67 12.84
CA ASP A 138 9.02 -11.93 13.53
C ASP A 138 10.51 -12.29 13.46
N LEU A 139 11.18 -12.02 12.33
CA LEU A 139 12.63 -12.19 12.21
C LEU A 139 13.39 -11.33 13.23
N LEU A 140 12.94 -10.09 13.46
CA LEU A 140 13.56 -9.16 14.39
C LEU A 140 13.28 -9.51 15.84
N ASP A 141 12.04 -9.89 16.14
CA ASP A 141 11.67 -10.35 17.48
C ASP A 141 12.45 -11.61 17.86
N LYS A 142 12.65 -12.53 16.92
CA LYS A 142 13.50 -13.71 17.11
C LYS A 142 14.95 -13.34 17.36
N GLU A 143 15.50 -12.42 16.58
CA GLU A 143 16.87 -11.96 16.78
C GLU A 143 17.07 -11.35 18.17
N ARG A 144 16.16 -10.47 18.60
CA ARG A 144 16.18 -9.85 19.93
C ARG A 144 16.10 -10.89 21.04
N ALA A 145 15.22 -11.89 20.89
CA ALA A 145 15.08 -12.95 21.89
C ALA A 145 16.33 -13.83 22.01
N LEU A 146 17.04 -14.08 20.90
CA LEU A 146 18.25 -14.90 20.88
C LEU A 146 19.51 -14.12 21.29
N TYR A 147 19.53 -12.82 21.02
CA TYR A 147 20.71 -11.95 21.12
C TYR A 147 20.43 -10.61 21.84
N PRO A 148 19.82 -10.61 23.04
CA PRO A 148 19.29 -9.40 23.69
C PRO A 148 20.33 -8.31 24.00
N ASN A 149 21.62 -8.65 24.05
CA ASN A 149 22.70 -7.70 24.37
C ASN A 149 23.58 -7.32 23.17
N GLN A 150 23.24 -7.78 21.95
CA GLN A 150 24.08 -7.62 20.76
C GLN A 150 23.35 -6.99 19.57
N THR A 151 22.02 -7.00 19.55
CA THR A 151 21.25 -6.66 18.34
C THR A 151 20.23 -5.57 18.62
N TYR A 152 20.64 -4.36 18.27
CA TYR A 152 19.75 -3.24 18.06
C TYR A 152 19.73 -2.92 16.57
N TYR A 153 18.53 -2.97 15.99
CA TYR A 153 18.25 -2.88 14.54
C TYR A 153 18.80 -1.59 13.91
N ILE A 154 18.73 -0.48 14.65
CA ILE A 154 19.21 0.85 14.28
C ILE A 154 20.64 1.09 14.75
N LEU A 155 20.97 0.67 15.98
CA LEU A 155 22.22 1.08 16.60
C LEU A 155 23.43 0.29 16.07
N HIS A 156 23.22 -0.93 15.57
CA HIS A 156 24.33 -1.85 15.27
C HIS A 156 24.35 -2.40 13.83
N ASP A 157 23.27 -2.23 13.04
CA ASP A 157 23.21 -2.70 11.65
C ASP A 157 22.91 -1.56 10.66
N LYS A 158 23.98 -0.95 10.12
CA LYS A 158 23.88 0.13 9.13
C LYS A 158 23.24 -0.30 7.82
N GLU A 159 23.29 -1.59 7.48
CA GLU A 159 22.72 -2.12 6.25
C GLU A 159 21.19 -2.12 6.36
N ARG A 160 20.66 -2.61 7.49
CA ARG A 160 19.21 -2.61 7.77
C ARG A 160 18.62 -1.21 7.86
N VAL A 161 19.32 -0.28 8.52
CA VAL A 161 18.90 1.12 8.58
C VAL A 161 18.73 1.68 7.17
N LYS A 162 19.69 1.41 6.28
CA LYS A 162 19.61 1.84 4.88
C LYS A 162 18.42 1.22 4.16
N TYR A 163 18.17 -0.08 4.34
CA TYR A 163 17.01 -0.74 3.73
C TYR A 163 15.67 -0.16 4.20
N LEU A 164 15.55 0.12 5.49
CA LEU A 164 14.36 0.77 6.05
C LEU A 164 14.21 2.20 5.54
N ASP A 165 15.27 3.00 5.51
CA ASP A 165 15.23 4.39 5.03
C ASP A 165 14.90 4.46 3.52
N ASP A 166 15.48 3.58 2.71
CA ASP A 166 15.17 3.46 1.28
C ASP A 166 13.71 3.02 1.05
N PHE A 167 13.15 2.20 1.94
CA PHE A 167 11.74 1.79 1.88
C PHE A 167 10.80 2.91 2.33
N GLN A 168 11.12 3.58 3.42
CA GLN A 168 10.34 4.71 3.94
C GLN A 168 10.32 5.89 2.96
N SER A 169 11.44 6.18 2.31
CA SER A 169 11.54 7.22 1.27
C SER A 169 10.68 6.90 0.04
N PHE A 170 10.62 5.62 -0.33
CA PHE A 170 9.71 5.15 -1.38
C PHE A 170 8.25 5.39 -0.99
N LEU A 171 7.83 4.97 0.21
CA LEU A 171 6.46 5.12 0.67
C LEU A 171 6.05 6.59 0.82
N GLU A 172 6.93 7.44 1.34
CA GLU A 172 6.68 8.88 1.44
C GLU A 172 6.44 9.50 0.07
N THR A 173 7.29 9.18 -0.91
CA THR A 173 7.15 9.64 -2.30
C THR A 173 5.86 9.09 -2.93
N TYR A 174 5.55 7.82 -2.70
CA TYR A 174 4.35 7.18 -3.23
C TYR A 174 3.08 7.82 -2.67
N ILE A 175 3.01 8.01 -1.35
CA ILE A 175 1.88 8.64 -0.66
C ILE A 175 1.67 10.06 -1.19
N ALA A 176 2.73 10.87 -1.29
CA ALA A 176 2.64 12.24 -1.78
C ALA A 176 2.07 12.34 -3.20
N ASN A 177 2.38 11.37 -4.07
CA ASN A 177 1.99 11.39 -5.47
C ASN A 177 0.64 10.70 -5.75
N ASN A 178 0.33 9.64 -5.01
CA ASN A 178 -0.74 8.69 -5.38
C ASN A 178 -1.85 8.56 -4.33
N VAL A 179 -1.63 9.01 -3.10
CA VAL A 179 -2.62 8.89 -2.02
C VAL A 179 -3.25 10.26 -1.77
N PRO A 180 -4.55 10.43 -2.08
CA PRO A 180 -5.20 11.71 -1.87
C PRO A 180 -5.43 11.97 -0.39
N ASP A 181 -5.65 13.24 -0.03
CA ASP A 181 -6.04 13.61 1.33
C ASP A 181 -7.34 12.91 1.79
N PHE A 182 -7.54 12.76 3.10
CA PHE A 182 -8.69 12.03 3.66
C PHE A 182 -10.04 12.55 3.16
N SER A 183 -10.17 13.86 2.89
CA SER A 183 -11.43 14.44 2.41
C SER A 183 -11.81 13.95 1.01
N LYS A 184 -10.81 13.71 0.16
CA LYS A 184 -11.00 13.11 -1.17
C LYS A 184 -11.18 11.59 -1.08
N GLN A 185 -10.51 10.92 -0.14
CA GLN A 185 -10.70 9.48 0.10
C GLN A 185 -12.15 9.14 0.47
N GLU A 186 -12.89 10.04 1.13
CA GLU A 186 -14.32 9.84 1.38
C GLU A 186 -15.14 9.62 0.10
N LYS A 187 -14.69 10.16 -1.05
CA LYS A 187 -15.35 10.02 -2.35
C LYS A 187 -14.85 8.83 -3.16
N ALA A 188 -13.71 8.24 -2.78
CA ALA A 188 -13.14 7.08 -3.46
C ALA A 188 -14.02 5.82 -3.27
N SER A 189 -13.83 4.81 -4.08
CA SER A 189 -14.45 3.50 -3.88
C SER A 189 -13.90 2.77 -2.63
N LEU A 190 -14.56 1.69 -2.20
CA LEU A 190 -14.13 0.94 -1.02
C LEU A 190 -12.73 0.32 -1.18
N HIS A 191 -12.42 -0.20 -2.36
CA HIS A 191 -11.13 -0.85 -2.62
C HIS A 191 -9.98 0.16 -2.73
N GLU A 192 -10.24 1.34 -3.29
CA GLU A 192 -9.28 2.44 -3.26
C GLU A 192 -8.96 2.84 -1.82
N VAL A 193 -9.99 2.97 -0.97
CA VAL A 193 -9.78 3.26 0.46
C VAL A 193 -8.99 2.15 1.16
N ALA A 194 -9.28 0.88 0.86
CA ALA A 194 -8.50 -0.26 1.39
C ALA A 194 -7.04 -0.22 0.95
N PHE A 195 -6.78 0.13 -0.31
CA PHE A 195 -5.42 0.33 -0.82
C PHE A 195 -4.70 1.47 -0.09
N TYR A 196 -5.33 2.65 0.00
CA TYR A 196 -4.75 3.81 0.68
C TYR A 196 -4.47 3.51 2.15
N TYR A 197 -5.35 2.75 2.81
CA TYR A 197 -5.12 2.25 4.15
C TYR A 197 -3.87 1.37 4.22
N ALA A 198 -3.76 0.35 3.37
CA ALA A 198 -2.61 -0.55 3.37
C ALA A 198 -1.28 0.21 3.21
N VAL A 199 -1.21 1.15 2.27
CA VAL A 199 -0.01 1.97 2.03
C VAL A 199 0.32 2.87 3.23
N ASN A 200 -0.66 3.59 3.78
CA ASN A 200 -0.44 4.45 4.95
C ASN A 200 -0.09 3.65 6.20
N ALA A 201 -0.77 2.52 6.43
CA ALA A 201 -0.50 1.62 7.53
C ALA A 201 0.95 1.15 7.46
N ASN A 202 1.39 0.62 6.31
CA ASN A 202 2.77 0.23 6.06
C ASN A 202 3.78 1.35 6.35
N TYR A 203 3.51 2.57 5.87
CA TYR A 203 4.42 3.70 6.08
C TYR A 203 4.64 3.98 7.57
N TYR A 204 3.56 4.08 8.34
CA TYR A 204 3.66 4.45 9.75
C TYR A 204 3.99 3.26 10.66
N SER A 205 3.41 2.07 10.44
CA SER A 205 3.58 0.89 11.31
C SER A 205 4.97 0.31 11.19
N LEU A 206 5.45 0.08 9.97
CA LEU A 206 6.73 -0.59 9.74
C LEU A 206 7.88 0.25 10.29
N GLY A 207 7.87 1.55 10.01
CA GLY A 207 8.83 2.50 10.55
C GLY A 207 8.72 2.69 12.07
N LEU A 208 7.55 2.46 12.68
CA LEU A 208 7.37 2.48 14.13
C LEU A 208 7.93 1.21 14.75
N PHE A 209 7.41 0.04 14.40
CA PHE A 209 7.73 -1.22 15.06
C PHE A 209 9.22 -1.61 14.91
N HIS A 210 9.85 -1.32 13.78
CA HIS A 210 11.28 -1.58 13.60
C HIS A 210 12.18 -0.73 14.49
N THR A 211 11.73 0.47 14.85
CA THR A 211 12.56 1.39 15.62
C THR A 211 12.21 1.40 17.09
N LEU A 212 11.00 0.97 17.42
CA LEU A 212 10.46 1.07 18.76
C LEU A 212 11.23 0.21 19.75
N ALA A 213 11.54 -1.05 19.40
CA ALA A 213 12.27 -1.97 20.27
C ALA A 213 13.61 -1.40 20.73
N ASP A 214 14.40 -0.82 19.81
CA ASP A 214 15.67 -0.20 20.16
C ASP A 214 15.47 1.04 21.04
N ILE A 215 14.46 1.86 20.74
CA ILE A 215 14.15 3.08 21.50
C ILE A 215 13.65 2.74 22.91
N GLU A 216 12.91 1.65 23.09
CA GLU A 216 12.48 1.17 24.39
C GLU A 216 13.66 0.81 25.29
N GLU A 217 14.71 0.17 24.77
CA GLU A 217 15.85 -0.25 25.59
C GLU A 217 16.90 0.85 25.72
N HIS A 218 17.09 1.66 24.67
CA HIS A 218 18.21 2.61 24.50
C HIS A 218 17.76 4.04 24.20
N THR A 219 16.66 4.49 24.84
CA THR A 219 16.06 5.81 24.56
C THR A 219 17.07 6.97 24.53
N CYS A 220 18.06 6.96 25.44
CA CYS A 220 19.06 8.05 25.53
C CYS A 220 20.30 7.85 24.66
N ASP A 221 20.55 6.63 24.15
CA ASP A 221 21.69 6.36 23.28
C ASP A 221 21.33 6.54 21.79
N ILE A 222 20.03 6.57 21.46
CA ILE A 222 19.54 6.79 20.11
C ILE A 222 19.45 8.29 19.79
N ASP A 223 19.80 8.64 18.54
CA ASP A 223 19.71 10.01 18.05
C ASP A 223 18.31 10.62 18.28
N ARG A 224 18.29 11.84 18.85
CA ARG A 224 17.05 12.52 19.24
C ARG A 224 16.09 12.76 18.08
N VAL A 225 16.60 12.91 16.86
CA VAL A 225 15.79 13.06 15.64
C VAL A 225 15.05 11.75 15.35
N VAL A 226 15.71 10.60 15.51
CA VAL A 226 15.11 9.27 15.33
C VAL A 226 13.99 9.06 16.34
N VAL A 227 14.23 9.30 17.64
CA VAL A 227 13.21 9.16 18.69
C VAL A 227 11.99 10.05 18.40
N ARG A 228 12.20 11.32 18.04
CA ARG A 228 11.10 12.24 17.68
C ARG A 228 10.33 11.76 16.46
N LYS A 229 11.01 11.25 15.43
CA LYS A 229 10.39 10.72 14.21
C LYS A 229 9.51 9.51 14.55
N THR A 230 9.98 8.60 15.40
CA THR A 230 9.21 7.43 15.84
C THR A 230 7.97 7.82 16.65
N LEU A 231 8.10 8.73 17.61
CA LEU A 231 6.94 9.25 18.36
C LEU A 231 5.93 9.95 17.45
N SER A 232 6.40 10.74 16.48
CA SER A 232 5.53 11.37 15.49
C SER A 232 4.81 10.35 14.60
N ARG A 233 5.49 9.26 14.19
CA ARG A 233 4.88 8.16 13.42
C ARG A 233 3.78 7.48 14.20
N TYR A 234 3.99 7.20 15.49
CA TYR A 234 2.97 6.65 16.37
C TYR A 234 1.71 7.52 16.41
N GLU A 235 1.86 8.83 16.64
CA GLU A 235 0.71 9.74 16.66
C GLU A 235 -0.02 9.83 15.31
N LEU A 236 0.73 9.81 14.20
CA LEU A 236 0.16 9.85 12.86
C LEU A 236 -0.56 8.55 12.51
N LEU A 237 -0.03 7.39 12.94
CA LEU A 237 -0.68 6.09 12.77
C LEU A 237 -2.03 6.06 13.50
N GLN A 238 -2.08 6.50 14.77
CA GLN A 238 -3.33 6.57 15.53
C GLN A 238 -4.38 7.44 14.83
N ARG A 239 -3.98 8.63 14.37
CA ARG A 239 -4.90 9.52 13.63
C ARG A 239 -5.38 8.87 12.33
N THR A 240 -4.46 8.24 11.60
CA THR A 240 -4.73 7.56 10.33
C THR A 240 -5.76 6.44 10.49
N ILE A 241 -5.61 5.58 11.50
CA ILE A 241 -6.55 4.49 11.79
C ILE A 241 -7.93 5.03 12.13
N LYS A 242 -8.01 6.05 12.99
CA LYS A 242 -9.28 6.69 13.36
C LYS A 242 -9.98 7.30 12.14
N SER A 243 -9.23 7.93 11.24
CA SER A 243 -9.74 8.44 9.97
C SER A 243 -10.28 7.31 9.08
N TYR A 244 -9.54 6.21 8.90
CA TYR A 244 -10.00 5.07 8.11
C TYR A 244 -11.22 4.39 8.71
N LEU A 245 -11.25 4.16 10.02
CA LEU A 245 -12.42 3.65 10.73
C LEU A 245 -13.67 4.50 10.45
N SER A 246 -13.54 5.83 10.51
CA SER A 246 -14.63 6.75 10.18
C SER A 246 -15.09 6.59 8.72
N ILE A 247 -14.16 6.59 7.76
CA ILE A 247 -14.46 6.45 6.33
C ILE A 247 -15.16 5.12 6.05
N PHE A 248 -14.64 4.01 6.57
CA PHE A 248 -15.21 2.68 6.37
C PHE A 248 -16.61 2.58 6.97
N ASN A 249 -16.82 3.04 8.20
CA ASN A 249 -18.14 3.03 8.84
C ASN A 249 -19.16 3.82 8.00
N LYS A 250 -18.80 5.02 7.52
CA LYS A 250 -19.65 5.84 6.66
C LYS A 250 -19.99 5.12 5.35
N LYS A 251 -18.97 4.56 4.68
CA LYS A 251 -19.15 3.85 3.40
C LYS A 251 -20.03 2.61 3.53
N ILE A 252 -19.82 1.79 4.56
CA ILE A 252 -20.64 0.60 4.81
C ILE A 252 -22.10 1.02 5.03
N ALA A 253 -22.35 2.04 5.87
CA ALA A 253 -23.69 2.53 6.16
C ALA A 253 -24.43 3.07 4.92
N THR A 254 -23.73 3.74 4.00
CA THR A 254 -24.34 4.34 2.79
C THR A 254 -24.28 3.44 1.55
N SER A 255 -23.66 2.27 1.64
CA SER A 255 -23.49 1.36 0.49
C SER A 255 -24.80 0.66 0.09
N SER A 256 -24.90 0.30 -1.18
CA SER A 256 -25.95 -0.58 -1.71
C SER A 256 -25.70 -2.07 -1.45
N PHE A 257 -24.71 -2.41 -0.61
CA PHE A 257 -24.43 -3.79 -0.24
C PHE A 257 -25.60 -4.41 0.51
N ASN A 258 -25.81 -5.71 0.29
CA ASN A 258 -26.78 -6.46 1.07
C ASN A 258 -26.28 -6.68 2.51
N GLU A 259 -27.17 -7.12 3.41
CA GLU A 259 -26.84 -7.27 4.84
C GLU A 259 -25.72 -8.28 5.10
N GLU A 260 -25.62 -9.34 4.28
CA GLU A 260 -24.55 -10.34 4.40
C GLU A 260 -23.19 -9.75 4.00
N GLN A 261 -23.13 -9.00 2.91
CA GLN A 261 -21.94 -8.29 2.44
C GLN A 261 -21.50 -7.23 3.46
N LYS A 262 -22.45 -6.44 4.00
CA LYS A 262 -22.16 -5.46 5.06
C LYS A 262 -21.61 -6.15 6.30
N LYS A 263 -22.18 -7.30 6.69
CA LYS A 263 -21.68 -8.09 7.82
C LYS A 263 -20.26 -8.56 7.58
N ILE A 264 -19.95 -9.15 6.41
CA ILE A 264 -18.59 -9.61 6.06
C ILE A 264 -17.60 -8.44 6.11
N LEU A 265 -17.89 -7.32 5.43
CA LEU A 265 -17.02 -6.15 5.41
C LEU A 265 -16.80 -5.56 6.80
N THR A 266 -17.84 -5.53 7.62
CA THR A 266 -17.74 -5.09 9.01
C THR A 266 -16.90 -6.07 9.82
N THR A 267 -17.08 -7.39 9.66
CA THR A 267 -16.33 -8.39 10.42
C THR A 267 -14.86 -8.45 10.00
N THR A 268 -14.50 -8.21 8.75
CA THR A 268 -13.09 -8.23 8.31
C THR A 268 -12.40 -6.91 8.62
N LEU A 269 -12.79 -5.82 7.96
CA LEU A 269 -12.03 -4.56 8.00
C LEU A 269 -12.17 -3.83 9.35
N LYS A 270 -13.36 -3.84 9.94
CA LYS A 270 -13.58 -3.13 11.21
C LYS A 270 -12.92 -3.85 12.38
N VAL A 271 -12.91 -5.19 12.37
CA VAL A 271 -12.21 -5.96 13.41
C VAL A 271 -10.72 -5.75 13.32
N GLU A 272 -10.13 -5.82 12.12
CA GLU A 272 -8.70 -5.54 11.91
C GLU A 272 -8.32 -4.14 12.41
N LEU A 273 -9.05 -3.11 11.97
CA LEU A 273 -8.77 -1.72 12.38
C LEU A 273 -9.01 -1.48 13.88
N ASN A 274 -10.05 -2.08 14.47
CA ASN A 274 -10.30 -1.98 15.91
C ASN A 274 -9.23 -2.69 16.73
N ASN A 275 -8.76 -3.86 16.26
CA ASN A 275 -7.67 -4.58 16.91
C ASN A 275 -6.38 -3.76 16.85
N LEU A 276 -6.11 -3.11 15.71
CA LEU A 276 -4.97 -2.22 15.55
C LEU A 276 -5.08 -0.97 16.45
N ASP A 277 -6.26 -0.34 16.55
CA ASP A 277 -6.50 0.79 17.46
C ASP A 277 -6.25 0.37 18.92
N LYS A 278 -6.78 -0.80 19.32
CA LYS A 278 -6.55 -1.37 20.66
C LYS A 278 -5.07 -1.67 20.92
N MET A 279 -4.37 -2.25 19.94
CA MET A 279 -2.93 -2.52 20.06
C MET A 279 -2.13 -1.23 20.25
N LEU A 280 -2.52 -0.13 19.60
CA LEU A 280 -1.85 1.16 19.79
C LEU A 280 -2.16 1.82 21.14
N ASP A 281 -3.36 1.61 21.68
CA ASP A 281 -3.70 2.03 23.05
C ASP A 281 -2.87 1.24 24.07
N GLU A 282 -2.71 -0.07 23.88
CA GLU A 282 -1.82 -0.90 24.70
C GLU A 282 -0.37 -0.42 24.59
N LEU A 283 0.10 -0.14 23.37
CA LEU A 283 1.45 0.38 23.10
C LEU A 283 1.71 1.74 23.76
N GLU A 284 0.68 2.61 23.85
CA GLU A 284 0.81 3.89 24.57
C GLU A 284 1.21 3.67 26.02
N VAL A 285 0.56 2.69 26.65
CA VAL A 285 0.68 2.39 28.08
C VAL A 285 1.97 1.62 28.36
N THR A 286 2.30 0.62 27.55
CA THR A 286 3.43 -0.27 27.81
C THR A 286 4.77 0.35 27.44
N SER A 287 4.81 1.21 26.43
CA SER A 287 6.07 1.60 25.78
C SER A 287 6.18 3.09 25.55
N ILE A 288 5.23 3.69 24.82
CA ILE A 288 5.38 5.06 24.31
C ILE A 288 5.41 6.09 25.46
N SER A 289 4.58 5.93 26.48
CA SER A 289 4.56 6.83 27.65
C SER A 289 5.90 6.85 28.38
N ASP A 290 6.52 5.69 28.53
CA ASP A 290 7.80 5.54 29.19
C ASP A 290 8.95 6.10 28.35
N ILE A 291 8.97 5.81 27.04
CA ILE A 291 9.90 6.45 26.09
C ILE A 291 9.78 7.97 26.16
N LYS A 292 8.56 8.52 26.12
CA LYS A 292 8.30 9.97 26.23
C LYS A 292 8.84 10.54 27.54
N SER A 293 8.79 9.79 28.64
CA SER A 293 9.32 10.21 29.94
C SER A 293 10.84 10.21 29.92
N ARG A 294 11.47 9.07 29.60
CA ARG A 294 12.93 8.91 29.54
C ARG A 294 13.57 9.89 28.55
N PHE A 295 12.96 10.09 27.39
CA PHE A 295 13.45 11.02 26.38
C PHE A 295 13.53 12.48 26.85
N LYS A 296 12.70 12.90 27.81
CA LYS A 296 12.80 14.24 28.42
C LYS A 296 13.98 14.36 29.38
N GLU A 297 14.41 13.24 29.96
CA GLU A 297 15.51 13.16 30.92
C GLU A 297 16.87 12.96 30.24
N CYS A 298 16.87 12.44 29.00
CA CYS A 298 18.07 12.37 28.16
C CYS A 298 18.60 13.78 27.87
N GLN A 299 19.80 14.09 28.37
CA GLN A 299 20.47 15.39 28.20
C GLN A 299 20.89 15.61 26.75
#